data_AF-A0A5N7AC81-F1
#
_entry.id   AF-A0A5N7AC81-F1
#
_cell.length_a   1.000
_cell.length_b   1.000
_cell.length_c   1.000
_cell.angle_alpha   90.00
_cell.angle_beta   90.00
_cell.angle_gamma   90.00
#
_symmetry.space_group_name_H-M   'P 1'
#
loop_
_entity.id
_entity.type
_entity.pdbx_description
1 polymer ?
#
loop_
_entity_poly.entity_id
_entity_poly.type
_entity_poly.pdbx_seq_one_letter_code
_entity_poly.pdbx_strand_id
1 'polypeptide(L)'
;MLFPYAKLLALALTFTSAIASPIDVEARDELDKRATHVVIGYRRVHPKQAEIYAKAGETLVLDKEVPVAQLGQGVYTSQERDGWPANADHWYCIITANKAKLDAISKAWIPENEWFDGKGEKKIEAYLKQLHVDPKQTLRLSKIKGFNELQMLIPPALIGKKKNDRGPLDIYAKCAKTPGTGPAPPAVDYAHWTKVVGQPQH
;
A
#
# COMPACT_ATOMS: atom_id res chain seq x y z
N MET A 1 -12.58 66.83 -54.75
CA MET A 1 -13.32 65.63 -54.27
C MET A 1 -12.38 64.92 -53.30
N LEU A 2 -12.35 65.28 -52.01
CA LEU A 2 -13.13 64.73 -50.88
C LEU A 2 -12.95 63.21 -50.63
N PHE A 3 -12.03 62.90 -49.67
CA PHE A 3 -12.05 61.81 -48.66
C PHE A 3 -12.04 60.32 -49.10
N PRO A 4 -11.83 59.34 -48.18
CA PRO A 4 -10.93 59.27 -47.01
C PRO A 4 -10.28 57.87 -46.77
N TYR A 5 -9.32 57.83 -45.83
CA TYR A 5 -9.04 56.77 -44.84
C TYR A 5 -9.58 55.35 -45.09
N ALA A 6 -8.69 54.43 -45.47
CA ALA A 6 -8.86 53.01 -45.18
C ALA A 6 -8.10 52.67 -43.88
N LYS A 7 -8.87 52.27 -42.88
CA LYS A 7 -8.46 51.94 -41.52
C LYS A 7 -7.62 50.67 -41.50
N LEU A 8 -6.48 50.73 -40.81
CA LEU A 8 -5.70 49.58 -40.34
C LEU A 8 -6.56 48.75 -39.38
N LEU A 9 -6.91 47.54 -39.79
CA LEU A 9 -7.44 46.50 -38.89
C LEU A 9 -6.27 45.57 -38.53
N ALA A 10 -5.55 45.93 -37.48
CA ALA A 10 -4.64 45.01 -36.81
C ALA A 10 -5.47 44.04 -35.97
N LEU A 11 -5.65 42.83 -36.46
CA LEU A 11 -6.27 41.73 -35.73
C LEU A 11 -5.28 41.25 -34.66
N ALA A 12 -5.43 41.74 -33.43
CA ALA A 12 -4.65 41.27 -32.29
C ALA A 12 -5.13 39.85 -31.91
N LEU A 13 -4.38 38.83 -32.34
CA LEU A 13 -4.48 37.47 -31.81
C LEU A 13 -3.95 37.47 -30.38
N THR A 14 -4.84 37.64 -29.40
CA THR A 14 -4.54 37.35 -28.01
C THR A 14 -4.44 35.83 -27.85
N PHE A 15 -3.23 35.30 -27.93
CA PHE A 15 -2.94 34.00 -27.35
C PHE A 15 -3.19 34.11 -25.84
N THR A 16 -4.36 33.63 -25.41
CA THR A 16 -4.59 33.26 -24.02
C THR A 16 -3.72 32.05 -23.73
N SER A 17 -2.44 32.30 -23.41
CA SER A 17 -1.63 31.31 -22.71
C SER A 17 -2.37 31.01 -21.41
N ALA A 18 -2.99 29.83 -21.35
CA ALA A 18 -3.47 29.28 -20.10
C ALA A 18 -2.28 29.30 -19.14
N ILE A 19 -2.37 30.15 -18.11
CA ILE A 19 -1.38 30.20 -17.05
C ILE A 19 -1.55 28.89 -16.29
N ALA A 20 -0.82 27.86 -16.70
CA ALA A 20 -0.63 26.68 -15.87
C ALA A 20 0.00 27.20 -14.58
N SER A 21 -0.78 27.24 -13.50
CA SER A 21 -0.29 27.63 -12.19
C SER A 21 0.97 26.80 -11.89
N PRO A 22 2.06 27.40 -11.40
CA PRO A 22 3.22 26.65 -10.96
C PRO A 22 2.78 25.84 -9.75
N ILE A 23 2.31 24.62 -9.98
CA ILE A 23 2.21 23.63 -8.92
C ILE A 23 3.67 23.40 -8.52
N ASP A 24 3.99 23.67 -7.25
CA ASP A 24 5.33 23.48 -6.70
C ASP A 24 5.88 22.14 -7.18
N VAL A 25 7.12 22.13 -7.66
CA VAL A 25 7.75 20.92 -8.23
C VAL A 25 7.71 19.76 -7.22
N GLU A 26 7.78 20.06 -5.93
CA GLU A 26 7.61 19.10 -4.83
C GLU A 26 6.18 18.55 -4.73
N ALA A 27 5.17 19.38 -4.92
CA ALA A 27 3.77 18.96 -4.93
C ALA A 27 3.44 18.12 -6.18
N ARG A 28 4.06 18.42 -7.32
CA ARG A 28 3.99 17.57 -8.53
C ARG A 28 4.68 16.23 -8.33
N ASP A 29 5.89 16.23 -7.76
CA ASP A 29 6.63 14.99 -7.48
C ASP A 29 5.89 14.10 -6.47
N GLU A 30 5.27 14.67 -5.44
CA GLU A 30 4.39 13.91 -4.53
C GLU A 30 3.11 13.41 -5.22
N LEU A 31 2.55 14.17 -6.16
CA LEU A 31 1.37 13.76 -6.93
C LEU A 31 1.71 12.61 -7.90
N ASP A 32 2.83 12.72 -8.61
CA ASP A 32 3.34 11.71 -9.54
C ASP A 32 3.75 10.44 -8.78
N LYS A 33 4.43 10.58 -7.63
CA LYS A 33 4.67 9.46 -6.71
C LYS A 33 3.35 8.80 -6.33
N ARG A 34 2.32 9.55 -5.91
CA ARG A 34 1.00 8.97 -5.59
C ARG A 34 0.33 8.30 -6.79
N ALA A 35 0.50 8.83 -8.00
CA ALA A 35 -0.02 8.21 -9.23
C ALA A 35 0.62 6.85 -9.52
N THR A 36 1.82 6.59 -9.01
CA THR A 36 2.50 5.28 -9.12
C THR A 36 2.16 4.28 -8.00
N HIS A 37 1.37 4.69 -7.00
CA HIS A 37 1.04 3.82 -5.87
C HIS A 37 -0.26 3.04 -6.11
N VAL A 38 -0.24 1.76 -5.74
CA VAL A 38 -1.41 0.89 -5.76
C VAL A 38 -1.76 0.47 -4.34
N VAL A 39 -3.04 0.17 -4.10
CA VAL A 39 -3.47 -0.42 -2.83
C VAL A 39 -2.96 -1.86 -2.76
N ILE A 40 -2.30 -2.21 -1.65
CA ILE A 40 -1.77 -3.55 -1.41
C ILE A 40 -2.47 -4.27 -0.26
N GLY A 41 -3.26 -3.56 0.53
CA GLY A 41 -4.10 -4.15 1.56
C GLY A 41 -4.75 -3.10 2.45
N TYR A 42 -5.59 -3.58 3.36
CA TYR A 42 -6.29 -2.78 4.32
C TYR A 42 -6.00 -3.25 5.74
N ARG A 43 -6.20 -2.36 6.72
CA ARG A 43 -6.08 -2.70 8.13
C ARG A 43 -7.11 -1.95 8.96
N ARG A 44 -7.63 -2.62 9.97
CA ARG A 44 -8.33 -2.00 11.10
C ARG A 44 -7.36 -1.92 12.27
N VAL A 45 -7.09 -0.73 12.79
CA VAL A 45 -6.10 -0.55 13.87
C VAL A 45 -6.63 0.33 15.00
N HIS A 46 -6.15 0.09 16.22
CA HIS A 46 -6.45 0.97 17.35
C HIS A 46 -6.00 2.41 17.07
N PRO A 47 -6.73 3.47 17.52
CA PRO A 47 -6.37 4.87 17.26
C PRO A 47 -4.90 5.21 17.55
N LYS A 48 -4.35 4.68 18.64
CA LYS A 48 -2.92 4.82 19.00
C LYS A 48 -1.97 4.36 17.89
N GLN A 49 -2.27 3.28 17.17
CA GLN A 49 -1.46 2.81 16.05
C GLN A 49 -1.56 3.75 14.85
N ALA A 50 -2.77 4.25 14.54
CA ALA A 50 -2.97 5.21 13.47
C ALA A 50 -2.17 6.50 13.71
N GLU A 51 -2.12 6.98 14.95
CA GLU A 51 -1.28 8.11 15.34
C GLU A 51 0.22 7.83 15.18
N ILE A 52 0.67 6.60 15.46
CA ILE A 52 2.05 6.18 15.22
C ILE A 52 2.39 6.29 13.72
N TYR A 53 1.50 5.83 12.84
CA TYR A 53 1.70 5.95 11.39
C TYR A 53 1.74 7.40 10.93
N ALA A 54 0.82 8.23 11.41
CA ALA A 54 0.81 9.66 11.10
C ALA A 54 2.14 10.34 11.53
N LYS A 55 2.61 10.08 12.76
CA LYS A 55 3.87 10.65 13.29
C LYS A 55 5.11 10.15 12.56
N ALA A 56 5.04 8.94 11.97
CA ALA A 56 6.11 8.36 11.18
C ALA A 56 6.18 8.90 9.74
N GLY A 57 5.26 9.79 9.33
CA GLY A 57 5.19 10.31 7.97
C GLY A 57 4.22 9.54 7.07
N GLU A 58 3.10 9.10 7.65
CA GLU A 58 2.07 8.27 7.00
C GLU A 58 2.62 6.94 6.45
N THR A 59 3.50 6.27 7.19
CA THR A 59 4.11 4.99 6.81
C THR A 59 3.88 3.92 7.88
N LEU A 60 4.04 2.66 7.50
CA LEU A 60 3.97 1.54 8.43
C LEU A 60 5.09 1.59 9.45
N VAL A 61 4.75 1.22 10.67
CA VAL A 61 5.67 0.99 11.77
C VAL A 61 5.30 -0.33 12.42
N LEU A 62 6.30 -1.16 12.68
CA LEU A 62 6.18 -2.34 13.52
C LEU A 62 6.67 -1.96 14.93
N ASP A 63 5.78 -1.44 15.76
CA ASP A 63 6.10 -0.95 17.11
C ASP A 63 6.04 -2.02 18.19
N LYS A 64 5.49 -3.20 17.88
CA LYS A 64 5.34 -4.32 18.80
C LYS A 64 5.49 -5.65 18.06
N GLU A 65 5.91 -6.68 18.78
CA GLU A 65 5.81 -8.05 18.30
C GLU A 65 4.34 -8.45 18.12
N VAL A 66 4.08 -9.27 17.10
CA VAL A 66 2.76 -9.83 16.82
C VAL A 66 2.63 -11.13 17.60
N PRO A 67 1.72 -11.21 18.60
CA PRO A 67 1.62 -12.41 19.46
C PRO A 67 1.05 -13.63 18.73
N VAL A 68 0.16 -13.41 17.75
CA VAL A 68 -0.46 -14.46 16.93
C VAL A 68 0.00 -14.28 15.48
N ALA A 69 1.20 -14.78 15.22
CA ALA A 69 1.93 -14.56 13.98
C ALA A 69 1.81 -15.77 13.02
N GLN A 70 0.61 -16.01 12.46
CA GLN A 70 0.37 -17.16 11.55
C GLN A 70 1.42 -17.26 10.42
N LEU A 71 1.80 -16.12 9.85
CA LEU A 71 2.78 -15.97 8.79
C LEU A 71 4.13 -15.42 9.28
N GLY A 72 4.37 -15.36 10.59
CA GLY A 72 5.54 -14.73 11.20
C GLY A 72 5.36 -13.28 11.66
N GLN A 73 6.46 -12.66 12.07
CA GLN A 73 6.54 -11.29 12.53
C GLN A 73 6.49 -10.33 11.35
N GLY A 74 5.69 -9.28 11.49
CA GLY A 74 5.49 -8.30 10.42
C GLY A 74 4.18 -7.56 10.58
N VAL A 75 3.84 -6.76 9.57
CA VAL A 75 2.55 -6.07 9.51
C VAL A 75 1.58 -6.89 8.68
N TYR A 76 0.45 -7.25 9.29
CA TYR A 76 -0.64 -7.98 8.65
C TYR A 76 -1.68 -7.03 8.04
N THR A 77 -2.10 -7.33 6.83
CA THR A 77 -3.17 -6.63 6.10
C THR A 77 -4.21 -7.63 5.61
N SER A 78 -5.45 -7.18 5.43
CA SER A 78 -6.53 -7.92 4.80
C SER A 78 -6.71 -7.46 3.35
N GLN A 79 -7.26 -8.36 2.53
CA GLN A 79 -7.61 -8.06 1.14
C GLN A 79 -8.68 -6.97 1.01
N GLU A 80 -9.59 -6.90 1.98
CA GLU A 80 -10.72 -5.99 2.04
C GLU A 80 -10.66 -5.07 3.26
N ARG A 81 -11.29 -3.90 3.16
CA ARG A 81 -11.35 -2.89 4.23
C ARG A 81 -11.79 -3.48 5.58
N ASP A 82 -12.77 -4.37 5.53
CA ASP A 82 -13.44 -4.96 6.69
C ASP A 82 -13.13 -6.47 6.83
N GLY A 83 -12.14 -6.97 6.07
CA GLY A 83 -11.75 -8.39 6.02
C GLY A 83 -11.04 -8.92 7.27
N TRP A 84 -10.93 -8.12 8.33
CA TRP A 84 -10.51 -8.58 9.66
C TRP A 84 -11.43 -7.99 10.73
N PRO A 85 -12.01 -8.82 11.61
CA PRO A 85 -12.85 -8.34 12.69
C PRO A 85 -12.08 -7.38 13.61
N ALA A 86 -12.67 -6.21 13.85
CA ALA A 86 -12.09 -5.20 14.73
C ALA A 86 -13.19 -4.47 15.50
N ASN A 87 -12.80 -3.88 16.64
CA ASN A 87 -13.73 -3.09 17.44
C ASN A 87 -14.20 -1.85 16.65
N ALA A 88 -15.39 -1.35 17.01
CA ALA A 88 -16.02 -0.22 16.33
C ALA A 88 -15.15 1.07 16.34
N ASP A 89 -14.35 1.25 17.40
CA ASP A 89 -13.46 2.40 17.60
C ASP A 89 -12.15 2.33 16.80
N HIS A 90 -11.86 1.20 16.15
CA HIS A 90 -10.67 1.06 15.32
C HIS A 90 -10.78 1.93 14.07
N TRP A 91 -9.64 2.40 13.58
CA TRP A 91 -9.53 3.23 12.39
C TRP A 91 -9.33 2.36 11.16
N TYR A 92 -9.75 2.89 10.02
CA TYR A 92 -9.60 2.28 8.70
C TYR A 92 -8.31 2.77 8.06
N CYS A 93 -7.39 1.88 7.76
CA CYS A 93 -6.15 2.20 7.09
C CYS A 93 -6.10 1.58 5.70
N ILE A 94 -5.75 2.40 4.70
CA ILE A 94 -5.42 1.96 3.36
C ILE A 94 -3.90 1.91 3.25
N ILE A 95 -3.38 0.74 2.88
CA ILE A 95 -1.95 0.53 2.68
C ILE A 95 -1.67 0.55 1.20
N THR A 96 -0.80 1.46 0.77
CA THR A 96 -0.37 1.56 -0.62
C THR A 96 1.14 1.38 -0.72
N ALA A 97 1.61 0.94 -1.88
CA ALA A 97 3.04 0.85 -2.19
C ALA A 97 3.26 1.26 -3.65
N ASN A 98 4.49 1.68 -3.95
CA ASN A 98 4.89 1.94 -5.32
C ASN A 98 4.80 0.67 -6.17
N LYS A 99 4.06 0.73 -7.29
CA LYS A 99 3.76 -0.44 -8.13
C LYS A 99 5.00 -1.13 -8.68
N ALA A 100 5.98 -0.36 -9.17
CA ALA A 100 7.20 -0.93 -9.75
C ALA A 100 8.05 -1.65 -8.69
N LYS A 101 8.17 -1.07 -7.49
CA LYS A 101 8.85 -1.71 -6.35
C LYS A 101 8.12 -2.95 -5.87
N LEU A 102 6.79 -2.91 -5.83
CA LEU A 102 5.96 -4.07 -5.54
C LEU A 102 6.22 -5.17 -6.57
N ASP A 103 6.13 -4.89 -7.87
CA ASP A 103 6.34 -5.87 -8.94
C ASP A 103 7.76 -6.47 -8.96
N ALA A 104 8.74 -5.74 -8.42
CA ALA A 104 10.13 -6.17 -8.39
C ALA A 104 10.41 -7.27 -7.35
N ILE A 105 9.63 -7.38 -6.28
CA ILE A 105 9.87 -8.35 -5.20
C ILE A 105 8.95 -9.58 -5.28
N SER A 106 9.36 -10.67 -4.65
CA SER A 106 8.56 -11.88 -4.57
C SER A 106 7.34 -11.73 -3.64
N LYS A 107 6.27 -12.46 -3.96
CA LYS A 107 5.19 -12.79 -3.03
C LYS A 107 5.02 -14.30 -2.99
N ALA A 108 4.66 -14.85 -1.85
CA ALA A 108 4.53 -16.30 -1.72
C ALA A 108 3.25 -16.67 -0.99
N TRP A 109 2.50 -17.58 -1.57
CA TRP A 109 1.40 -18.27 -0.89
C TRP A 109 1.96 -19.31 0.08
N ILE A 110 1.68 -19.10 1.37
CA ILE A 110 2.10 -20.00 2.45
C ILE A 110 0.95 -20.95 2.77
N PRO A 111 1.08 -22.25 2.47
CA PRO A 111 0.03 -23.23 2.73
C PRO A 111 -0.10 -23.49 4.24
N GLU A 112 -1.28 -23.96 4.65
CA GLU A 112 -1.65 -24.11 6.06
C GLU A 112 -0.69 -25.02 6.84
N ASN A 113 -0.21 -26.07 6.19
CA ASN A 113 0.77 -26.98 6.79
C ASN A 113 2.10 -26.27 7.09
N GLU A 114 2.40 -25.11 6.51
CA GLU A 114 3.63 -24.33 6.77
C GLU A 114 3.43 -23.17 7.75
N TRP A 115 2.19 -22.87 8.18
CA TRP A 115 1.90 -21.79 9.11
C TRP A 115 2.60 -22.00 10.47
N PHE A 116 2.83 -20.89 11.16
CA PHE A 116 3.45 -20.88 12.48
C PHE A 116 2.67 -21.74 13.48
N ASP A 117 3.37 -22.68 14.11
CA ASP A 117 2.82 -23.67 15.04
C ASP A 117 3.23 -23.42 16.50
N GLY A 118 3.77 -22.23 16.79
CA GLY A 118 4.32 -21.89 18.11
C GLY A 118 5.83 -22.10 18.26
N LYS A 119 6.52 -22.72 17.29
CA LYS A 119 7.95 -23.09 17.40
C LYS A 119 8.93 -22.20 16.63
N GLY A 120 8.49 -21.05 16.13
CA GLY A 120 9.32 -20.13 15.35
C GLY A 120 8.95 -20.07 13.87
N GLU A 121 9.49 -19.08 13.15
CA GLU A 121 9.25 -18.88 11.71
C GLU A 121 10.08 -19.81 10.81
N LYS A 122 10.94 -20.64 11.39
CA LYS A 122 11.89 -21.48 10.64
C LYS A 122 11.22 -22.33 9.56
N LYS A 123 10.00 -22.79 9.82
CA LYS A 123 9.21 -23.58 8.87
C LYS A 123 8.86 -22.78 7.61
N ILE A 124 8.27 -21.60 7.80
CA ILE A 124 7.97 -20.66 6.72
C ILE A 124 9.25 -20.25 5.98
N GLU A 125 10.33 -19.96 6.69
CA GLU A 125 11.61 -19.60 6.06
C GLU A 125 12.19 -20.74 5.22
N ALA A 126 12.09 -21.99 5.68
CA ALA A 126 12.54 -23.16 4.94
C ALA A 126 11.70 -23.36 3.67
N TYR A 127 10.38 -23.23 3.77
CA TYR A 127 9.47 -23.30 2.62
C TYR A 127 9.77 -22.19 1.59
N LEU A 128 9.96 -20.95 2.04
CA LEU A 128 10.33 -19.84 1.14
C LEU A 128 11.67 -20.07 0.43
N LYS A 129 12.64 -20.67 1.12
CA LYS A 129 13.92 -21.07 0.50
C LYS A 129 13.75 -22.19 -0.53
N GLN A 130 12.86 -23.14 -0.30
CA GLN A 130 12.51 -24.19 -1.29
C GLN A 130 11.88 -23.60 -2.55
N LEU A 131 11.13 -22.50 -2.42
CA LEU A 131 10.60 -21.72 -3.54
C LEU A 131 11.63 -20.78 -4.18
N HIS A 132 12.90 -20.83 -3.75
CA HIS A 132 13.99 -19.98 -4.25
C HIS A 132 13.73 -18.46 -4.07
N VAL A 133 13.04 -18.07 -3.00
CA VAL A 133 12.79 -16.65 -2.66
C VAL A 133 13.35 -16.30 -1.29
N ASP A 134 13.73 -15.03 -1.08
CA ASP A 134 14.29 -14.55 0.19
C ASP A 134 13.17 -14.37 1.24
N PRO A 135 13.21 -15.09 2.38
CA PRO A 135 12.20 -14.97 3.44
C PRO A 135 12.01 -13.58 4.02
N LYS A 136 13.02 -12.71 3.97
CA LYS A 136 12.98 -11.33 4.50
C LYS A 136 12.45 -10.33 3.47
N GLN A 137 12.59 -10.61 2.19
CA GLN A 137 12.19 -9.71 1.08
C GLN A 137 10.92 -10.18 0.35
N THR A 138 10.21 -11.17 0.90
CA THR A 138 9.03 -11.77 0.27
C THR A 138 7.76 -11.45 1.07
N LEU A 139 6.77 -10.84 0.41
CA LEU A 139 5.43 -10.70 1.00
C LEU A 139 4.78 -12.09 1.13
N ARG A 140 4.15 -12.35 2.27
CA ARG A 140 3.59 -13.67 2.57
C ARG A 140 2.07 -13.61 2.51
N LEU A 141 1.46 -14.46 1.71
CA LEU A 141 0.02 -14.51 1.44
C LEU A 141 -0.57 -15.79 2.03
N SER A 142 -1.77 -15.72 2.59
CA SER A 142 -2.53 -16.91 2.99
C SER A 142 -3.98 -16.56 3.25
N LYS A 143 -4.82 -17.58 3.42
CA LYS A 143 -6.05 -17.46 4.21
C LYS A 143 -5.75 -17.06 5.65
N ILE A 144 -6.75 -16.52 6.31
CA ILE A 144 -6.75 -16.29 7.75
C ILE A 144 -7.26 -17.56 8.43
N LYS A 145 -6.51 -18.09 9.42
CA LYS A 145 -6.91 -19.32 10.12
C LYS A 145 -8.28 -19.16 10.77
N GLY A 146 -9.24 -20.00 10.34
CA GLY A 146 -10.62 -19.98 10.83
C GLY A 146 -11.55 -19.00 10.11
N PHE A 147 -11.09 -18.39 9.03
CA PHE A 147 -11.80 -17.36 8.25
C PHE A 147 -11.66 -17.69 6.75
N ASN A 148 -12.58 -17.17 5.92
CA ASN A 148 -12.51 -17.34 4.46
C ASN A 148 -11.65 -16.24 3.80
N GLU A 149 -11.39 -15.17 4.54
CA GLU A 149 -10.69 -13.99 4.10
C GLU A 149 -9.19 -14.24 3.92
N LEU A 150 -8.62 -13.50 2.97
CA LEU A 150 -7.19 -13.53 2.67
C LEU A 150 -6.44 -12.43 3.43
N GLN A 151 -5.21 -12.75 3.81
CA GLN A 151 -4.26 -11.83 4.44
C GLN A 151 -2.94 -11.78 3.70
N MET A 152 -2.23 -10.66 3.90
CA MET A 152 -0.84 -10.49 3.55
C MET A 152 -0.05 -10.03 4.77
N LEU A 153 1.09 -10.68 5.00
CA LEU A 153 2.15 -10.18 5.89
C LEU A 153 3.21 -9.44 5.08
N ILE A 154 3.54 -8.24 5.55
CA ILE A 154 4.68 -7.42 5.13
C ILE A 154 5.82 -7.66 6.13
N PRO A 155 6.92 -8.33 5.74
CA PRO A 155 8.05 -8.57 6.63
C PRO A 155 8.70 -7.28 7.15
N PRO A 156 9.34 -7.33 8.34
CA PRO A 156 9.97 -6.16 8.95
C PRO A 156 11.05 -5.51 8.07
N ALA A 157 11.74 -6.30 7.24
CA ALA A 157 12.76 -5.78 6.33
C ALA A 157 12.20 -4.94 5.17
N LEU A 158 10.89 -5.01 4.91
CA LEU A 158 10.19 -4.19 3.93
C LEU A 158 9.55 -2.93 4.54
N ILE A 159 9.67 -2.74 5.85
CA ILE A 159 9.15 -1.59 6.59
C ILE A 159 10.29 -0.62 6.88
N GLY A 160 10.01 0.69 6.78
CA GLY A 160 10.99 1.72 7.12
C GLY A 160 11.40 1.69 8.59
N LYS A 161 12.64 2.08 8.87
CA LYS A 161 13.25 1.95 10.21
C LYS A 161 13.25 3.25 11.02
N LYS A 162 12.95 4.38 10.38
CA LYS A 162 13.01 5.72 10.97
C LYS A 162 11.85 6.60 10.47
N LYS A 163 11.66 7.75 11.11
CA LYS A 163 10.66 8.73 10.68
C LYS A 163 10.87 9.12 9.21
N ASN A 164 9.79 9.17 8.45
CA ASN A 164 9.73 9.44 7.00
C ASN A 164 10.47 8.41 6.13
N ASP A 165 10.89 7.26 6.68
CA ASP A 165 11.37 6.13 5.90
C ASP A 165 10.19 5.26 5.50
N ARG A 166 9.93 5.17 4.19
CA ARG A 166 8.83 4.38 3.63
C ARG A 166 9.27 2.96 3.24
N GLY A 167 10.50 2.59 3.59
CA GLY A 167 11.07 1.28 3.31
C GLY A 167 11.28 0.99 1.82
N PRO A 168 11.74 -0.23 1.49
CA PRO A 168 12.04 -0.65 0.12
C PRO A 168 10.86 -0.57 -0.84
N LEU A 169 9.62 -0.63 -0.34
CA LEU A 169 8.40 -0.61 -1.12
C LEU A 169 7.76 0.79 -1.27
N ASP A 170 8.32 1.80 -0.60
CA ASP A 170 7.73 3.15 -0.54
C ASP A 170 6.28 3.10 -0.04
N ILE A 171 6.07 2.54 1.16
CA ILE A 171 4.73 2.28 1.68
C ILE A 171 4.12 3.55 2.27
N TYR A 172 2.85 3.81 1.94
CA TYR A 172 1.99 4.69 2.73
C TYR A 172 0.95 3.87 3.53
N ALA A 173 0.64 4.36 4.72
CA ALA A 173 -0.38 3.84 5.61
C ALA A 173 -1.29 5.00 6.05
N LYS A 174 -2.33 5.28 5.26
CA LYS A 174 -3.25 6.38 5.51
C LYS A 174 -4.46 5.88 6.28
N CYS A 175 -4.69 6.46 7.45
CA CYS A 175 -5.74 6.02 8.36
C CYS A 175 -6.79 7.10 8.59
N ALA A 176 -8.06 6.68 8.67
CA ALA A 176 -9.20 7.53 8.96
C ALA A 176 -10.10 6.92 10.04
N LYS A 177 -10.71 7.77 10.87
CA LYS A 177 -11.67 7.34 11.91
C LYS A 177 -12.89 6.64 11.33
N THR A 178 -13.35 7.11 10.17
CA THR A 178 -14.52 6.59 9.46
C THR A 178 -14.11 6.09 8.08
N PRO A 179 -14.84 5.13 7.49
CA PRO A 179 -14.44 4.50 6.23
C PRO A 179 -14.71 5.37 4.99
N GLY A 180 -15.02 6.65 5.17
CA GLY A 180 -15.60 7.52 4.16
C GLY A 180 -17.11 7.26 3.95
N THR A 181 -17.75 8.12 3.16
CA THR A 181 -19.18 7.98 2.78
C THR A 181 -19.39 7.27 1.44
N GLY A 182 -18.30 6.99 0.71
CA GLY A 182 -18.33 6.28 -0.56
C GLY A 182 -18.44 4.76 -0.40
N PRO A 183 -18.60 4.03 -1.52
CA PRO A 183 -18.55 2.57 -1.51
C PRO A 183 -17.21 2.08 -0.93
N ALA A 184 -17.21 0.86 -0.40
CA ALA A 184 -15.97 0.22 -0.01
C ALA A 184 -15.02 0.15 -1.22
N PRO A 185 -13.74 0.47 -1.04
CA PRO A 185 -12.74 0.19 -2.07
C PRO A 185 -12.77 -1.28 -2.48
N PRO A 186 -12.46 -1.60 -3.75
CA PRO A 186 -12.42 -2.98 -4.21
C PRO A 186 -11.40 -3.81 -3.41
N ALA A 187 -11.68 -5.10 -3.25
CA ALA A 187 -10.72 -6.05 -2.71
C ALA A 187 -9.41 -6.03 -3.51
N VAL A 188 -8.28 -6.15 -2.83
CA VAL A 188 -6.97 -6.22 -3.49
C VAL A 188 -6.81 -7.57 -4.18
N ASP A 189 -6.59 -7.58 -5.48
CA ASP A 189 -6.44 -8.83 -6.22
C ASP A 189 -5.01 -9.41 -6.09
N TYR A 190 -4.81 -10.30 -5.11
CA TYR A 190 -3.54 -10.99 -4.92
C TYR A 190 -3.23 -12.02 -6.01
N ALA A 191 -4.23 -12.52 -6.74
CA ALA A 191 -4.05 -13.58 -7.73
C ALA A 191 -3.36 -13.06 -9.00
N HIS A 192 -3.56 -11.79 -9.34
CA HIS A 192 -3.00 -11.17 -10.55
C HIS A 192 -1.71 -10.37 -10.31
N TRP A 193 -1.09 -10.53 -9.14
CA TRP A 193 0.22 -9.91 -8.87
C TRP A 193 1.35 -10.61 -9.64
N THR A 194 2.40 -9.84 -9.92
CA THR A 194 3.62 -10.37 -10.52
C THR A 194 4.54 -10.99 -9.47
N LYS A 195 5.42 -11.92 -9.90
CA LYS A 195 6.37 -12.65 -9.03
C LYS A 195 5.72 -13.33 -7.82
N VAL A 196 4.54 -13.90 -8.03
CA VAL A 196 3.85 -14.73 -7.04
C VAL A 196 4.31 -16.18 -7.20
N VAL A 197 4.70 -16.82 -6.09
CA VAL A 197 5.09 -18.23 -6.01
C VAL A 197 4.21 -18.98 -5.01
N GLY A 198 4.22 -20.31 -5.07
CA GLY A 198 3.33 -21.17 -4.26
C GLY A 198 1.92 -21.28 -4.87
N GLN A 199 1.06 -22.08 -4.24
CA GLN A 199 -0.30 -22.34 -4.72
C GLN A 199 -1.28 -21.27 -4.20
N PRO A 200 -1.98 -20.52 -5.08
CA PRO A 200 -2.99 -19.56 -4.67
C PRO A 200 -4.08 -20.15 -3.79
N GLN A 201 -4.60 -19.33 -2.89
CA GLN A 201 -5.72 -19.68 -2.01
C GLN A 201 -6.91 -18.78 -2.34
N HIS A 202 -8.11 -19.35 -2.25
CA HIS A 202 -9.39 -18.72 -2.59
C HIS A 202 -10.40 -18.92 -1.48
#